data_AF-A0A3A8M146-F1
#
_entry.id   AF-A0A3A8M146-F1
#
_cell.length_a   1.000
_cell.length_b   1.000
_cell.length_c   1.000
_cell.angle_alpha   90.00
_cell.angle_beta   90.00
_cell.angle_gamma   90.00
#
_symmetry.space_group_name_H-M   'P 1'
#
loop_
_entity.id
_entity.type
_entity.pdbx_description
1 polymer ?
#
loop_
_entity_poly.entity_id
_entity_poly.type
_entity_poly.pdbx_seq_one_letter_code
_entity_poly.pdbx_strand_id
1 'polypeptide(L)'
;MESWTEAGTAVPRLPLAPVLVPRRNFEGLFEHALRPSGGFAEALRDVGYDPETAPEYLSLEVWRAALAVARRHACPGLPGEEANRVLGRHYVEGFSQTLVGRIFATAAPLLGVERCLSRLPTYLRAGREDMKLMLEAVRAREWRATVVDADPLPDFVAGVVEQVLRRTKVLPRVDVMECASHAYALRIRWDEA
;
A
#
# COMPACT_ATOMS: atom_id res chain seq x y z
N MET A 1 -19.03 -21.67 24.01
CA MET A 1 -19.10 -22.21 22.63
C MET A 1 -20.14 -21.37 21.92
N GLU A 2 -19.74 -20.16 21.52
CA GLU A 2 -20.64 -19.18 20.93
C GLU A 2 -20.34 -19.07 19.44
N SER A 3 -21.39 -19.34 18.66
CA SER A 3 -21.36 -19.49 17.21
C SER A 3 -21.18 -18.12 16.54
N TRP A 4 -20.06 -17.96 15.86
CA TRP A 4 -19.85 -16.89 14.90
C TRP A 4 -20.43 -17.30 13.55
N THR A 5 -21.72 -17.08 13.35
CA THR A 5 -22.34 -17.23 12.02
C THR A 5 -23.33 -16.11 11.79
N GLU A 6 -22.91 -15.18 10.93
CA GLU A 6 -23.67 -14.31 10.02
C GLU A 6 -23.09 -12.89 9.99
N ALA A 7 -21.83 -12.78 9.53
CA ALA A 7 -21.43 -11.57 8.80
C ALA A 7 -21.93 -11.75 7.37
N GLY A 8 -23.04 -11.08 7.02
CA GLY A 8 -23.62 -11.11 5.69
C GLY A 8 -22.54 -10.86 4.62
N THR A 9 -22.32 -11.85 3.77
CA THR A 9 -21.41 -11.77 2.62
C THR A 9 -22.03 -10.87 1.56
N ALA A 10 -22.02 -9.56 1.80
CA ALA A 10 -22.23 -8.60 0.73
C ALA A 10 -21.05 -8.76 -0.23
N VAL A 11 -21.28 -9.38 -1.39
CA VAL A 11 -20.29 -9.43 -2.47
C VAL A 11 -19.85 -8.00 -2.75
N PRO A 12 -18.55 -7.68 -2.63
CA PRO A 12 -18.07 -6.34 -2.93
C PRO A 12 -18.46 -5.98 -4.36
N ARG A 13 -19.27 -4.92 -4.52
CA ARG A 13 -19.60 -4.39 -5.85
C ARG A 13 -18.33 -3.73 -6.41
N LEU A 14 -17.75 -4.37 -7.42
CA LEU A 14 -16.63 -3.81 -8.16
C LEU A 14 -17.06 -2.51 -8.88
N PRO A 15 -16.14 -1.55 -9.05
CA PRO A 15 -16.45 -0.31 -9.76
C PRO A 15 -16.80 -0.59 -11.22
N LEU A 16 -17.85 0.06 -11.72
CA LEU A 16 -18.31 -0.02 -13.12
C LEU A 16 -17.46 0.87 -14.06
N ALA A 17 -16.72 1.84 -13.49
CA ALA A 17 -15.83 2.74 -14.22
C ALA A 17 -14.38 2.27 -14.10
N PRO A 18 -13.50 2.63 -15.06
CA PRO A 18 -12.08 2.34 -14.97
C PRO A 18 -11.49 2.92 -13.69
N VAL A 19 -10.75 2.10 -12.94
CA VAL A 19 -10.03 2.57 -11.75
C VAL A 19 -8.82 3.37 -12.21
N LEU A 20 -8.71 4.60 -11.68
CA LEU A 20 -7.62 5.51 -11.92
C LEU A 20 -6.72 5.62 -10.69
N VAL A 21 -5.42 5.74 -10.95
CA VAL A 21 -4.37 5.88 -9.96
C VAL A 21 -3.71 7.25 -10.14
N PRO A 22 -3.69 8.10 -9.09
CA PRO A 22 -3.07 9.42 -9.18
C PRO A 22 -1.57 9.34 -9.44
N ARG A 23 -1.05 10.29 -10.24
CA ARG A 23 0.37 10.40 -10.61
C ARG A 23 1.30 10.40 -9.40
N ARG A 24 0.92 11.06 -8.30
CA ARG A 24 1.68 11.08 -7.04
C ARG A 24 2.03 9.69 -6.46
N ASN A 25 1.24 8.65 -6.75
CA ASN A 25 1.57 7.30 -6.30
C ASN A 25 2.78 6.76 -7.08
N PHE A 26 2.85 7.08 -8.37
CA PHE A 26 4.00 6.76 -9.22
C PHE A 26 5.20 7.62 -8.83
N GLU A 27 5.04 8.94 -8.66
CA GLU A 27 6.12 9.85 -8.23
C GLU A 27 6.75 9.36 -6.91
N GLY A 28 5.92 9.01 -5.92
CA GLY A 28 6.36 8.48 -4.64
C GLY A 28 7.24 7.24 -4.79
N LEU A 29 6.83 6.27 -5.60
CA LEU A 29 7.62 5.04 -5.76
C LEU A 29 8.81 5.22 -6.69
N PHE A 30 8.60 5.78 -7.88
CA PHE A 30 9.59 5.79 -8.95
C PHE A 30 10.52 6.99 -8.89
N GLU A 31 10.04 8.19 -8.60
CA GLU A 31 10.90 9.38 -8.61
C GLU A 31 11.61 9.58 -7.28
N HIS A 32 10.95 9.29 -6.17
CA HIS A 32 11.49 9.57 -4.83
C HIS A 32 12.18 8.37 -4.18
N ALA A 33 11.71 7.14 -4.41
CA ALA A 33 12.28 5.94 -3.80
C ALA A 33 13.22 5.16 -4.73
N LEU A 34 12.75 4.70 -5.89
CA LEU A 34 13.49 3.76 -6.72
C LEU A 34 14.42 4.41 -7.75
N ARG A 35 14.09 5.61 -8.23
CA ARG A 35 14.89 6.41 -9.19
C ARG A 35 15.37 5.60 -10.40
N PRO A 36 14.45 5.07 -11.23
CA PRO A 36 14.77 4.22 -12.36
C PRO A 36 15.65 4.94 -13.38
N SER A 37 16.62 4.21 -13.93
CA SER A 37 17.51 4.68 -15.01
C SER A 37 17.80 3.55 -16.00
N GLY A 38 18.27 3.91 -17.21
CA GLY A 38 18.61 2.92 -18.25
C GLY A 38 17.46 1.97 -18.54
N GLY A 39 17.75 0.67 -18.60
CA GLY A 39 16.76 -0.36 -18.91
C GLY A 39 15.56 -0.42 -17.95
N PHE A 40 15.69 0.04 -16.70
CA PHE A 40 14.54 0.13 -15.80
C PHE A 40 13.59 1.26 -16.24
N ALA A 41 14.13 2.43 -16.59
CA ALA A 41 13.32 3.54 -17.09
C ALA A 41 12.67 3.21 -18.45
N GLU A 42 13.39 2.52 -19.34
CA GLU A 42 12.83 2.02 -20.61
C GLU A 42 11.66 1.06 -20.38
N ALA A 43 11.85 0.06 -19.50
CA ALA A 43 10.79 -0.90 -19.20
C ALA A 43 9.55 -0.26 -18.55
N LEU A 44 9.69 0.86 -17.83
CA LEU A 44 8.55 1.63 -17.32
C LEU A 44 7.80 2.35 -18.45
N ARG A 45 8.53 2.94 -19.41
CA ARG A 45 7.92 3.58 -20.58
C ARG A 45 7.17 2.57 -21.45
N ASP A 46 7.71 1.37 -21.62
CA ASP A 46 7.09 0.29 -22.39
C ASP A 46 5.73 -0.15 -21.81
N VAL A 47 5.54 0.00 -20.50
CA VAL A 47 4.26 -0.29 -19.83
C VAL A 47 3.37 0.95 -19.65
N GLY A 48 3.73 2.06 -20.28
CA GLY A 48 2.92 3.28 -20.32
C GLY A 48 3.16 4.28 -19.19
N TYR A 49 4.27 4.17 -18.44
CA TYR A 49 4.65 5.19 -17.46
C TYR A 49 5.97 5.87 -17.85
N ASP A 50 5.86 7.15 -18.18
CA ASP A 50 6.99 8.05 -18.39
C ASP A 50 6.87 9.25 -17.43
N PRO A 51 7.79 9.43 -16.45
CA PRO A 51 7.66 10.48 -15.45
C PRO A 51 7.60 11.91 -16.04
N GLU A 52 8.20 12.12 -17.21
CA GLU A 52 8.24 13.45 -17.85
C GLU A 52 6.92 13.83 -18.53
N THR A 53 6.13 12.83 -18.93
CA THR A 53 4.91 13.03 -19.75
C THR A 53 3.65 12.45 -19.12
N ALA A 54 3.76 11.77 -17.97
CA ALA A 54 2.65 11.10 -17.31
C ALA A 54 1.49 12.07 -16.98
N PRO A 55 0.24 11.72 -17.32
CA PRO A 55 -0.93 12.52 -16.92
C PRO A 55 -1.18 12.43 -15.41
N GLU A 56 -2.02 13.33 -14.88
CA GLU A 56 -2.33 13.36 -13.43
C GLU A 56 -2.98 12.07 -12.92
N TYR A 57 -3.61 11.29 -13.80
CA TYR A 57 -4.21 10.00 -13.48
C TYR A 57 -3.86 8.97 -14.56
N LEU A 58 -3.39 7.80 -14.15
CA LEU A 58 -3.13 6.64 -15.01
C LEU A 58 -4.09 5.50 -14.67
N SER A 59 -4.23 4.51 -15.56
CA SER A 59 -5.07 3.34 -15.28
C SER A 59 -4.45 2.44 -14.21
N LEU A 60 -5.29 1.69 -13.50
CA LEU A 60 -4.85 0.64 -12.59
C LEU A 60 -3.99 -0.43 -13.29
N GLU A 61 -4.22 -0.68 -14.57
CA GLU A 61 -3.42 -1.60 -15.37
C GLU A 61 -1.97 -1.13 -15.51
N VAL A 62 -1.77 0.16 -15.82
CA VAL A 62 -0.43 0.77 -15.89
C VAL A 62 0.26 0.70 -14.53
N TRP A 63 -0.47 0.97 -13.43
CA TRP A 63 0.07 0.82 -12.08
C TRP A 63 0.55 -0.60 -11.79
N ARG A 64 -0.28 -1.60 -12.08
CA ARG A 64 0.06 -3.03 -11.90
C ARG A 64 1.28 -3.42 -12.74
N ALA A 65 1.31 -3.01 -14.00
CA ALA A 65 2.41 -3.31 -14.91
C ALA A 65 3.72 -2.64 -14.44
N ALA A 66 3.66 -1.38 -14.00
CA ALA A 66 4.80 -0.66 -13.43
C ALA A 66 5.34 -1.32 -12.15
N LEU A 67 4.46 -1.81 -11.25
CA LEU A 67 4.88 -2.59 -10.09
C LEU A 67 5.57 -3.90 -10.50
N ALA A 68 5.08 -4.58 -11.55
CA ALA A 68 5.72 -5.79 -12.06
C ALA A 68 7.13 -5.49 -12.63
N VAL A 69 7.31 -4.36 -13.31
CA VAL A 69 8.64 -3.87 -13.73
C VAL A 69 9.51 -3.60 -12.50
N ALA A 70 9.00 -2.85 -11.51
CA ALA A 70 9.72 -2.52 -10.29
C ALA A 70 10.23 -3.76 -9.56
N ARG A 71 9.42 -4.83 -9.45
CA ARG A 71 9.83 -6.09 -8.83
C ARG A 71 11.03 -6.71 -9.54
N ARG A 72 11.02 -6.75 -10.87
CA ARG A 72 12.10 -7.36 -11.65
C ARG A 72 13.42 -6.59 -11.51
N HIS A 73 13.36 -5.26 -11.45
CA HIS A 73 14.56 -4.41 -11.42
C HIS A 73 15.06 -4.12 -10.01
N ALA A 74 14.17 -3.83 -9.06
CA ALA A 74 14.54 -3.42 -7.70
C ALA A 74 14.61 -4.58 -6.70
N CYS A 75 14.02 -5.73 -7.03
CA CYS A 75 13.94 -6.89 -6.12
C CYS A 75 14.35 -8.21 -6.82
N PRO A 76 15.50 -8.25 -7.53
CA PRO A 76 15.88 -9.43 -8.29
C PRO A 76 16.05 -10.65 -7.39
N GLY A 77 15.45 -11.77 -7.80
CA GLY A 77 15.55 -13.06 -7.08
C GLY A 77 14.62 -13.19 -5.87
N LEU A 78 13.87 -12.15 -5.48
CA LEU A 78 12.89 -12.28 -4.40
C LEU A 78 11.59 -12.95 -4.89
N PRO A 79 10.96 -13.81 -4.05
CA PRO A 79 9.59 -14.27 -4.28
C PRO A 79 8.62 -13.08 -4.42
N GLY A 80 7.53 -13.28 -5.15
CA GLY A 80 6.60 -12.20 -5.48
C GLY A 80 6.01 -11.47 -4.27
N GLU A 81 5.67 -12.21 -3.21
CA GLU A 81 5.14 -11.66 -1.95
C GLU A 81 6.16 -10.75 -1.27
N GLU A 82 7.40 -11.23 -1.05
CA GLU A 82 8.44 -10.42 -0.42
C GLU A 82 8.84 -9.22 -1.29
N ALA A 83 8.91 -9.39 -2.61
CA ALA A 83 9.16 -8.28 -3.53
C ALA A 83 8.07 -7.20 -3.43
N ASN A 84 6.79 -7.59 -3.40
CA ASN A 84 5.68 -6.66 -3.19
C ASN A 84 5.81 -5.94 -1.85
N ARG A 85 6.19 -6.67 -0.79
CA ARG A 85 6.40 -6.11 0.54
C ARG A 85 7.51 -5.06 0.58
N VAL A 86 8.64 -5.36 -0.05
CA VAL A 86 9.76 -4.42 -0.23
C VAL A 86 9.29 -3.17 -0.97
N LEU A 87 8.55 -3.33 -2.07
CA LEU A 87 8.02 -2.19 -2.83
C LEU A 87 7.02 -1.35 -2.03
N GLY A 88 6.18 -1.97 -1.20
CA GLY A 88 5.27 -1.25 -0.29
C GLY A 88 6.03 -0.38 0.72
N ARG A 89 7.16 -0.87 1.23
CA ARG A 89 8.04 -0.09 2.10
C ARG A 89 8.68 1.08 1.34
N HIS A 90 9.22 0.84 0.15
CA HIS A 90 9.79 1.91 -0.69
C HIS A 90 8.74 2.95 -1.08
N TYR A 91 7.50 2.53 -1.35
CA TYR A 91 6.40 3.43 -1.66
C TYR A 91 6.20 4.46 -0.56
N VAL A 92 6.11 4.03 0.71
CA VAL A 92 5.98 4.97 1.84
C VAL A 92 7.21 5.86 1.99
N GLU A 93 8.39 5.32 1.75
CA GLU A 93 9.64 6.09 1.85
C GLU A 93 9.66 7.25 0.86
N GLY A 94 9.39 7.00 -0.42
CA GLY A 94 9.39 8.06 -1.40
C GLY A 94 8.12 8.92 -1.35
N PHE A 95 6.94 8.35 -1.03
CA PHE A 95 5.73 9.15 -0.80
C PHE A 95 5.94 10.17 0.33
N SER A 96 6.73 9.83 1.35
CA SER A 96 7.09 10.76 2.43
C SER A 96 7.90 11.97 2.00
N GLN A 97 8.47 11.96 0.79
CA GLN A 97 9.21 13.09 0.22
C GLN A 97 8.28 14.07 -0.52
N THR A 98 7.04 13.68 -0.81
CA THR A 98 6.01 14.57 -1.38
C THR A 98 5.58 15.64 -0.37
N LEU A 99 4.96 16.73 -0.83
CA LEU A 99 4.50 17.80 0.06
C LEU A 99 3.55 17.28 1.16
N VAL A 100 2.54 16.50 0.77
CA VAL A 100 1.56 15.92 1.70
C VAL A 100 2.20 14.86 2.59
N GLY A 101 3.05 14.00 2.01
CA GLY A 101 3.72 12.94 2.75
C GLY A 101 4.68 13.46 3.82
N ARG A 102 5.39 14.57 3.57
CA ARG A 102 6.31 15.19 4.54
C ARG A 102 5.59 15.65 5.80
N ILE A 103 4.38 16.20 5.67
CA ILE A 103 3.57 16.63 6.82
C ILE A 103 3.25 15.43 7.72
N PHE A 104 2.74 14.35 7.13
CA PHE A 104 2.44 13.13 7.87
C PHE A 104 3.70 12.52 8.51
N ALA A 105 4.77 12.39 7.73
CA ALA A 105 6.04 11.83 8.17
C ALA A 105 6.62 12.55 9.39
N THR A 106 6.55 13.88 9.41
CA THR A 106 7.06 14.70 10.51
C THR A 106 6.20 14.57 11.78
N ALA A 107 4.89 14.40 11.61
CA ALA A 107 3.95 14.26 12.73
C ALA A 107 3.93 12.84 13.33
N ALA A 108 4.22 11.80 12.54
CA ALA A 108 4.03 10.40 12.94
C ALA A 108 4.68 10.01 14.29
N PRO A 109 5.93 10.38 14.61
CA PRO A 109 6.52 10.08 15.92
C PRO A 109 5.77 10.68 17.12
N LEU A 110 5.12 11.84 16.93
CA LEU A 110 4.39 12.55 17.97
C LEU A 110 2.95 12.02 18.13
N LEU A 111 2.36 11.53 17.04
CA LEU A 111 0.99 11.01 17.04
C LEU A 111 0.89 9.62 17.69
N GLY A 112 1.94 8.81 17.55
CA GLY A 112 1.96 7.42 18.01
C GLY A 112 1.19 6.47 17.09
N VAL A 113 1.33 5.17 17.36
CA VAL A 113 0.85 4.07 16.49
C VAL A 113 -0.64 4.16 16.18
N GLU A 114 -1.49 4.20 17.21
CA GLU A 114 -2.95 4.13 17.07
C GLU A 114 -3.52 5.31 16.28
N ARG A 115 -2.96 6.50 16.51
CA ARG A 115 -3.39 7.71 15.80
C ARG A 115 -2.90 7.71 14.35
N CYS A 116 -1.75 7.10 14.05
CA CYS A 116 -1.33 6.85 12.67
C CYS A 116 -2.22 5.80 11.97
N LEU A 117 -2.53 4.69 12.65
CA LEU A 117 -3.41 3.64 12.11
C LEU A 117 -4.80 4.20 11.78
N SER A 118 -5.42 4.96 12.69
CA SER A 118 -6.74 5.55 12.44
C SER A 118 -6.81 6.51 11.25
N ARG A 119 -5.66 7.02 10.75
CA ARG A 119 -5.59 7.87 9.55
C ARG A 119 -5.37 7.09 8.26
N LEU A 120 -4.88 5.84 8.31
CA LEU A 120 -4.58 5.04 7.13
C LEU A 120 -5.75 4.91 6.15
N PRO A 121 -7.02 4.68 6.57
CA PRO A 121 -8.13 4.57 5.63
C PRO A 121 -8.33 5.84 4.78
N THR A 122 -8.11 7.02 5.38
CA THR A 122 -8.21 8.30 4.67
C THR A 122 -7.10 8.46 3.64
N TYR A 123 -5.85 8.15 4.01
CA TYR A 123 -4.72 8.26 3.08
C TYR A 123 -4.81 7.26 1.94
N LEU A 124 -5.23 6.03 2.25
CA LEU A 124 -5.40 5.01 1.24
C LEU A 124 -6.47 5.39 0.22
N ARG A 125 -7.64 5.87 0.69
CA ARG A 125 -8.70 6.35 -0.21
C ARG A 125 -8.21 7.48 -1.11
N ALA A 126 -7.38 8.38 -0.59
CA ALA A 126 -6.78 9.43 -1.40
C ALA A 126 -5.86 8.86 -2.49
N GLY A 127 -5.18 7.73 -2.27
CA GLY A 127 -4.33 7.09 -3.28
C GLY A 127 -5.08 6.16 -4.25
N ARG A 128 -6.17 5.53 -3.79
CA ARG A 128 -6.99 4.55 -4.51
C ARG A 128 -8.42 4.64 -4.01
N GLU A 129 -9.26 5.41 -4.70
CA GLU A 129 -10.64 5.67 -4.27
C GLU A 129 -11.52 4.42 -4.25
N ASP A 130 -11.21 3.46 -5.12
CA ASP A 130 -11.90 2.17 -5.24
C ASP A 130 -11.58 1.20 -4.10
N MET A 131 -10.43 1.41 -3.43
CA MET A 131 -9.95 0.54 -2.37
C MET A 131 -10.52 0.97 -1.02
N LYS A 132 -10.98 0.00 -0.23
CA LYS A 132 -11.49 0.24 1.13
C LYS A 132 -10.61 -0.46 2.15
N LEU A 133 -10.17 0.27 3.16
CA LEU A 133 -9.48 -0.25 4.33
C LEU A 133 -10.31 0.04 5.57
N MET A 134 -10.61 -1.00 6.33
CA MET A 134 -11.28 -0.93 7.62
C MET A 134 -10.29 -1.41 8.67
N LEU A 135 -10.23 -0.73 9.81
CA LEU A 135 -9.31 -1.04 10.90
C LEU A 135 -10.09 -1.19 12.19
N GLU A 136 -9.74 -2.23 12.95
CA GLU A 136 -10.29 -2.49 14.28
C GLU A 136 -9.15 -2.82 15.25
N ALA A 137 -9.23 -2.26 16.46
CA ALA A 137 -8.35 -2.65 17.55
C ALA A 137 -8.85 -3.99 18.11
N VAL A 138 -7.99 -5.00 18.10
CA VAL A 138 -8.31 -6.32 18.68
C VAL A 138 -7.93 -6.33 20.16
N ARG A 139 -6.74 -5.82 20.48
CA ARG A 139 -6.23 -5.63 21.84
C ARG A 139 -5.07 -4.64 21.83
N ALA A 140 -4.47 -4.39 23.01
CA ALA A 140 -3.24 -3.62 23.09
C ALA A 140 -2.18 -4.19 22.15
N ARG A 141 -1.62 -3.32 21.29
CA ARG A 141 -0.59 -3.64 20.29
C ARG A 141 -0.98 -4.66 19.21
N GLU A 142 -2.28 -4.89 19.01
CA GLU A 142 -2.78 -5.73 17.93
C GLU A 142 -4.06 -5.18 17.30
N TRP A 143 -3.99 -4.96 15.99
CA TRP A 143 -5.09 -4.45 15.18
C TRP A 143 -5.35 -5.40 14.01
N ARG A 144 -6.60 -5.46 13.55
CA ARG A 144 -6.96 -6.14 12.31
C ARG A 144 -7.32 -5.10 11.26
N ALA A 145 -6.76 -5.27 10.07
CA ALA A 145 -7.20 -4.58 8.88
C ALA A 145 -8.02 -5.53 8.01
N THR A 146 -9.09 -5.02 7.43
CA THR A 146 -9.81 -5.70 6.35
C THR A 146 -9.79 -4.79 5.14
N VAL A 147 -9.29 -5.32 4.03
CA VAL A 147 -9.13 -4.60 2.78
C VAL A 147 -10.05 -5.20 1.74
N VAL A 148 -10.72 -4.33 0.99
CA VAL A 148 -11.45 -4.66 -0.23
C VAL A 148 -10.81 -3.89 -1.38
N ASP A 149 -10.41 -4.61 -2.41
CA ASP A 149 -9.66 -4.07 -3.55
C ASP A 149 -10.09 -4.78 -4.84
N ALA A 150 -10.26 -4.01 -5.93
CA ALA A 150 -10.50 -4.58 -7.25
C ALA A 150 -9.26 -5.34 -7.76
N ASP A 151 -8.07 -4.97 -7.30
CA ASP A 151 -6.82 -5.63 -7.61
C ASP A 151 -5.95 -5.86 -6.35
N PRO A 152 -6.24 -6.91 -5.57
CA PRO A 152 -5.57 -7.14 -4.29
C PRO A 152 -4.04 -7.31 -4.41
N LEU A 153 -3.32 -6.47 -3.67
CA LEU A 153 -1.86 -6.57 -3.46
C LEU A 153 -1.54 -6.65 -1.96
N PRO A 154 -1.88 -7.77 -1.28
CA PRO A 154 -1.84 -7.87 0.18
C PRO A 154 -0.46 -7.59 0.77
N ASP A 155 0.61 -8.17 0.22
CA ASP A 155 1.97 -7.96 0.73
C ASP A 155 2.48 -6.54 0.49
N PHE A 156 2.07 -5.91 -0.62
CA PHE A 156 2.39 -4.50 -0.86
C PHE A 156 1.79 -3.63 0.24
N VAL A 157 0.50 -3.84 0.54
CA VAL A 157 -0.18 -3.07 1.59
C VAL A 157 0.35 -3.43 2.98
N ALA A 158 0.74 -4.67 3.23
CA ALA A 158 1.45 -5.05 4.45
C ALA A 158 2.76 -4.26 4.60
N GLY A 159 3.57 -4.16 3.54
CA GLY A 159 4.79 -3.35 3.51
C GLY A 159 4.52 -1.85 3.74
N VAL A 160 3.43 -1.32 3.17
CA VAL A 160 2.99 0.07 3.42
C VAL A 160 2.67 0.28 4.91
N VAL A 161 1.86 -0.60 5.51
CA VAL A 161 1.50 -0.49 6.92
C VAL A 161 2.74 -0.59 7.81
N GLU A 162 3.63 -1.54 7.54
CA GLU A 162 4.90 -1.68 8.25
C GLU A 162 5.71 -0.39 8.21
N GLN A 163 5.93 0.20 7.03
CA GLN A 163 6.77 1.38 6.91
C GLN A 163 6.12 2.61 7.55
N VAL A 164 4.80 2.74 7.51
CA VAL A 164 4.09 3.79 8.25
C VAL A 164 4.33 3.63 9.75
N LEU A 165 4.19 2.41 10.30
CA LEU A 165 4.36 2.19 11.72
C LEU A 165 5.81 2.36 12.18
N ARG A 166 6.81 2.00 11.38
CA ARG A 166 8.23 2.25 11.71
C ARG A 166 8.52 3.73 11.99
N ARG A 167 7.79 4.65 11.35
CA ARG A 167 7.90 6.11 11.59
C ARG A 167 7.41 6.55 12.97
N THR A 168 6.70 5.67 13.68
CA THR A 168 6.27 5.90 15.07
C THR A 168 7.23 5.30 16.10
N LYS A 169 8.43 4.84 15.66
CA LYS A 169 9.48 4.24 16.50
C LYS A 169 9.05 2.96 17.21
N VAL A 170 8.33 2.11 16.48
CA VAL A 170 7.99 0.74 16.92
C VAL A 170 8.58 -0.27 15.94
N LEU A 171 8.59 -1.54 16.34
CA LEU A 171 8.93 -2.68 15.49
C LEU A 171 7.64 -3.36 15.02
N PRO A 172 7.09 -3.00 13.85
CA PRO A 172 5.85 -3.57 13.37
C PRO A 172 6.07 -4.94 12.73
N ARG A 173 5.05 -5.79 12.87
CA ARG A 173 4.88 -7.03 12.14
C ARG A 173 3.45 -7.07 11.60
N VAL A 174 3.33 -7.23 10.29
CA VAL A 174 2.04 -7.39 9.63
C VAL A 174 1.97 -8.82 9.09
N ASP A 175 0.92 -9.58 9.36
CA ASP A 175 0.74 -10.91 8.77
C ASP A 175 -0.47 -10.84 7.82
N VAL A 176 -0.33 -11.32 6.57
CA VAL A 176 -1.45 -11.43 5.63
C VAL A 176 -2.33 -12.60 6.06
N MET A 177 -3.64 -12.37 6.08
CA MET A 177 -4.65 -13.34 6.50
C MET A 177 -5.80 -13.39 5.48
N GLU A 178 -6.44 -14.55 5.38
CA GLU A 178 -7.74 -14.72 4.69
C GLU A 178 -7.80 -14.04 3.29
N CYS A 179 -7.04 -14.55 2.32
CA CYS A 179 -7.08 -14.02 0.96
C CYS A 179 -8.30 -14.55 0.19
N ALA A 180 -9.12 -13.64 -0.30
CA ALA A 180 -10.20 -13.88 -1.27
C ALA A 180 -9.95 -13.05 -2.54
N SER A 181 -10.74 -13.30 -3.60
CA SER A 181 -10.51 -12.69 -4.92
C SER A 181 -10.50 -11.15 -4.93
N HIS A 182 -11.21 -10.51 -3.99
CA HIS A 182 -11.33 -9.05 -3.91
C HIS A 182 -11.20 -8.50 -2.48
N ALA A 183 -10.75 -9.33 -1.55
CA ALA A 183 -10.62 -8.94 -0.16
C ALA A 183 -9.52 -9.74 0.54
N TYR A 184 -8.91 -9.13 1.54
CA TYR A 184 -7.98 -9.81 2.43
C TYR A 184 -7.97 -9.14 3.79
N ALA A 185 -7.50 -9.87 4.80
CA ALA A 185 -7.25 -9.34 6.13
C ALA A 185 -5.75 -9.19 6.37
N LEU A 186 -5.38 -8.25 7.24
CA LEU A 186 -4.03 -8.15 7.78
C LEU A 186 -4.11 -8.14 9.30
N ARG A 187 -3.25 -8.91 9.96
CA ARG A 187 -3.01 -8.77 11.40
C ARG A 187 -1.81 -7.88 11.62
N ILE A 188 -2.02 -6.76 12.28
CA ILE A 188 -1.01 -5.73 12.54
C ILE A 188 -0.62 -5.83 14.01
N ARG A 189 0.66 -6.04 14.29
CA ARG A 189 1.24 -6.09 15.63
C ARG A 189 2.48 -5.23 15.71
N TRP A 190 2.85 -4.79 16.90
CA TRP A 190 4.10 -4.06 17.10
C TRP A 190 4.66 -4.21 18.50
N ASP A 191 5.98 -4.12 18.60
CA ASP A 191 6.73 -4.03 19.85
C ASP A 191 7.42 -2.67 19.97
N GLU A 192 7.91 -2.33 21.17
CA GLU A 192 8.77 -1.16 21.35
C GLU A 192 10.10 -1.35 20.60
N ALA A 193 10.68 -0.27 20.09
CA ALA A 193 11.92 -0.27 19.31
C ALA A 193 13.19 -0.19 20.16
#